data_AF-A0A7H8N440-F1
#
_entry.id   AF-A0A7H8N440-F1
#
_cell.length_a   1.000
_cell.length_b   1.000
_cell.length_c   1.000
_cell.angle_alpha   90.00
_cell.angle_beta   90.00
_cell.angle_gamma   90.00
#
_symmetry.space_group_name_H-M   'P 1'
#
loop_
_entity.id
_entity.type
_entity.pdbx_description
1 polymer ?
#
loop_
_entity_poly.entity_id
_entity_poly.type
_entity_poly.pdbx_seq_one_letter_code
_entity_poly.pdbx_strand_id
1 'polypeptide(L)' 'MVSTNPPSTGPRSPAALANEAIRAYVAGKRSWSPAELRELDRLRAVWWQAIREEVVKAA' A
#
# COMPACT_ATOMS: atom_id res chain seq x y z
N MET A 1 -10.91 -22.03 11.10
CA MET A 1 -9.81 -21.48 11.93
C MET A 1 -9.30 -20.25 11.21
N VAL A 2 -9.38 -19.07 11.82
CA VAL A 2 -8.92 -17.82 11.21
C VAL A 2 -7.40 -17.85 11.17
N SER A 3 -6.80 -17.94 9.98
CA SER A 3 -5.35 -17.86 9.85
C SER A 3 -4.95 -16.39 9.95
N THR A 4 -4.70 -15.94 11.18
CA THR A 4 -4.04 -14.66 11.43
C THR A 4 -2.59 -14.80 10.99
N ASN A 5 -2.28 -14.30 9.79
CA ASN A 5 -0.92 -14.21 9.28
C ASN A 5 -0.08 -13.42 10.32
N PRO A 6 1.06 -13.95 10.83
CA PRO A 6 1.85 -13.21 11.82
C PRO A 6 2.35 -11.88 11.22
N PRO A 7 2.50 -10.81 12.01
CA PRO A 7 3.10 -9.58 11.55
C PRO A 7 4.56 -9.88 11.20
N SER A 8 4.82 -10.10 9.91
CA SER A 8 6.16 -10.31 9.39
C SER A 8 6.99 -9.08 9.71
N THR A 9 7.78 -9.17 10.78
CA THR A 9 8.72 -8.13 11.24
C THR A 9 10.04 -8.27 10.46
N GLY A 10 9.92 -8.47 9.14
CA GLY A 10 11.03 -8.30 8.21
C GLY A 10 11.26 -6.81 7.93
N PRO A 11 12.37 -6.43 7.27
CA PRO A 11 12.52 -5.10 6.71
C PRO A 11 11.27 -4.81 5.87
N ARG A 12 10.47 -3.81 6.27
CA ARG A 12 9.27 -3.45 5.50
C ARG A 12 9.75 -3.05 4.12
N SER A 13 9.33 -3.81 3.11
CA SER A 13 9.63 -3.49 1.73
C SER A 13 9.00 -2.14 1.37
N PRO A 14 9.56 -1.38 0.42
CA PRO A 14 8.96 -0.14 -0.07
C PRO A 14 7.47 -0.30 -0.43
N ALA A 15 7.07 -1.45 -0.98
CA ALA A 15 5.67 -1.76 -1.26
C ALA A 15 4.83 -1.93 0.01
N ALA A 16 5.38 -2.54 1.07
CA ALA A 16 4.69 -2.68 2.35
C ALA A 16 4.43 -1.32 3.02
N LEU A 17 5.39 -0.40 2.96
CA LEU A 17 5.26 0.97 3.46
C LEU A 17 4.20 1.76 2.67
N ALA A 18 4.23 1.69 1.34
CA ALA A 18 3.23 2.34 0.50
C ALA A 18 1.81 1.81 0.77
N ASN A 19 1.65 0.49 0.96
CA ASN A 19 0.36 -0.10 1.31
C ASN A 19 -0.15 0.35 2.69
N GLU A 20 0.74 0.55 3.66
CA GLU A 20 0.38 1.09 4.98
C GLU A 20 -0.10 2.54 4.87
N ALA A 21 0.57 3.38 4.07
CA ALA A 21 0.13 4.75 3.80
C ALA A 21 -1.25 4.80 3.13
N ILE A 22 -1.51 3.92 2.14
CA ILE A 22 -2.84 3.78 1.52
C ILE A 22 -3.89 3.40 2.56
N ARG A 23 -3.60 2.40 3.41
CA ARG A 23 -4.54 1.95 4.45
C ARG A 23 -4.85 3.06 5.46
N ALA A 24 -3.84 3.80 5.91
CA ALA A 24 -4.02 4.93 6.81
C ALA A 24 -4.84 6.06 6.15
N TYR A 25 -4.62 6.34 4.87
CA TYR A 25 -5.34 7.36 4.13
C TYR A 25 -6.82 7.02 3.88
N VAL A 26 -7.11 5.74 3.63
CA VAL A 26 -8.48 5.23 3.42
C VAL A 26 -9.23 5.10 4.75
N ALA A 27 -8.53 4.83 5.86
CA ALA A 27 -9.15 4.57 7.15
C ALA A 27 -10.03 5.75 7.60
N GLY A 28 -11.32 5.45 7.87
CA GLY A 28 -12.29 6.42 8.38
C GLY A 28 -12.94 7.31 7.33
N LYS A 29 -12.55 7.24 6.05
CA LYS A 29 -13.21 7.99 4.98
C LYS A 29 -14.44 7.25 4.47
N ARG A 30 -15.61 7.90 4.57
CA ARG A 30 -16.90 7.39 4.05
C ARG A 30 -17.30 8.01 2.71
N SER A 31 -16.70 9.13 2.33
CA SER A 31 -16.97 9.86 1.09
C SER A 31 -15.67 10.41 0.53
N TRP A 32 -15.58 10.47 -0.79
CA TRP A 32 -14.36 10.84 -1.50
C TRP A 32 -14.64 12.05 -2.40
N SER A 33 -13.91 13.12 -2.17
CA SER A 33 -13.84 14.24 -3.10
C SER A 33 -12.94 13.89 -4.29
N PRO A 34 -13.09 14.60 -5.43
CA PRO A 34 -12.21 14.41 -6.58
C PRO A 34 -10.72 14.61 -6.26
N ALA A 35 -10.40 15.49 -5.29
CA ALA A 35 -9.03 15.70 -4.85
C ALA A 35 -8.47 14.49 -4.08
N GLU A 36 -9.30 13.85 -3.25
CA GLU A 36 -8.91 12.66 -2.49
C GLU A 36 -8.74 11.43 -3.38
N LEU A 37 -9.53 11.32 -4.44
CA LEU A 37 -9.33 10.29 -5.46
C LEU A 37 -8.00 10.45 -6.20
N ARG A 38 -7.61 11.69 -6.53
CA ARG A 38 -6.30 11.97 -7.15
C ARG A 38 -5.14 11.59 -6.23
N GLU A 39 -5.30 11.84 -4.93
CA GLU A 39 -4.29 11.46 -3.96
C GLU A 39 -4.22 9.93 -3.78
N LEU A 40 -5.36 9.24 -3.79
CA LEU A 40 -5.38 7.77 -3.81
C LEU A 40 -4.69 7.21 -5.05
N ASP A 41 -4.94 7.79 -6.23
CA ASP A 41 -4.29 7.35 -7.47
C ASP A 41 -2.78 7.57 -7.43
N ARG A 42 -2.29 8.67 -6.85
CA ARG A 42 -0.86 8.87 -6.60
C ARG A 42 -0.29 7.79 -5.69
N LEU A 43 -0.93 7.54 -4.56
CA LEU A 43 -0.47 6.52 -3.61
C LEU A 43 -0.47 5.11 -4.25
N ARG A 44 -1.47 4.79 -5.07
CA ARG A 44 -1.50 3.55 -5.84
C ARG A 44 -0.39 3.47 -6.88
N ALA A 45 -0.09 4.56 -7.59
CA ALA A 45 1.00 4.60 -8.56
C ALA A 45 2.36 4.33 -7.90
N VAL A 46 2.62 4.94 -6.73
CA VAL A 46 3.83 4.70 -5.94
C VAL A 46 3.92 3.25 -5.49
N TRP A 47 2.83 2.68 -4.99
CA TRP A 47 2.79 1.26 -4.60
C TRP A 47 3.05 0.31 -5.79
N TRP A 48 2.46 0.58 -6.94
CA TRP A 48 2.66 -0.22 -8.17
C TRP A 48 4.10 -0.17 -8.68
N GLN A 49 4.79 0.98 -8.55
CA GLN A 49 6.21 1.08 -8.91
C GLN A 49 7.07 0.26 -7.93
N ALA A 50 6.84 0.40 -6.64
CA ALA A 50 7.55 -0.37 -5.62
C ALA A 50 7.38 -1.90 -5.81
N ILE A 51 6.17 -2.37 -6.10
CA ILE A 51 5.90 -3.78 -6.42
C ILE A 51 6.68 -4.22 -7.66
N ARG A 52 6.70 -3.41 -8.73
CA ARG A 52 7.45 -3.74 -9.95
C ARG A 52 8.94 -3.85 -9.69
N GLU A 53 9.51 -2.92 -8.92
CA GLU A 53 10.93 -2.95 -8.56
C GLU A 53 11.27 -4.17 -7.68
N GLU A 54 10.40 -4.53 -6.75
CA GLU A 54 10.57 -5.73 -5.91
C GLU A 54 10.49 -7.02 -6.73
N VAL A 55 9.53 -7.13 -7.66
CA VAL A 55 9.40 -8.30 -8.55
C VAL A 55 10.60 -8.41 -9.50
N VAL A 56 11.06 -7.29 -10.06
CA VAL A 56 12.24 -7.27 -10.95
C VAL A 56 13.53 -7.63 -10.20
N LYS A 57 13.70 -7.23 -8.94
CA LYS A 57 14.86 -7.64 -8.12
C LYS A 57 14.83 -9.12 -7.70
N ALA A 58 13.67 -9.76 -7.73
CA ALA A 58 13.48 -11.13 -7.30
C ALA A 58 13.52 -12.16 -8.46
N ALA A 59 13.59 -11.70 -9.72
CA ALA A 59 13.67 -12.51 -10.93
C ALA A 59 15.11 -12.64 -11.43
#